data_AF-A0A519Y157-F1
#
_entry.id   AF-A0A519Y157-F1
#
_cell.length_a   1.000
_cell.length_b   1.000
_cell.length_c   1.000
_cell.angle_alpha   90.00
_cell.angle_beta   90.00
_cell.angle_gamma   90.00
#
_symmetry.space_group_name_H-M   'P 1'
#
loop_
_entity.id
_entity.type
_entity.pdbx_description
1 polymer ?
#
loop_
_entity_poly.entity_id
_entity_poly.type
_entity_poly.pdbx_seq_one_letter_code
_entity_poly.pdbx_strand_id
1 'polypeptide(L)'
;MNNEFFSQVIWGNTIRQYAIVVAIILIGLLFKRIVSRILGQLIFRLFKKFADQVNSETFIALLLKPIEFFISIFSLYVAIKQLSHPLNATFFNYKKTVGTAKVAEAFTFGELIDKIFLFLILLSIFWIVLRIIDFIAHVLLVRAAQTKNRADDQLVPFIKELLKFIISFIGFFVLLGYVFEVNAVSLITGLGIGGIAIAMAAKESLENLLGSFLIFLDKPFTVGDVVRVDGVEGTI
;
A
#
# COMPACT_ATOMS: atom_id res chain seq x y z
N MET A 1 32.25 28.80 26.11
CA MET A 1 31.51 29.59 25.10
C MET A 1 30.42 28.71 24.52
N ASN A 2 29.15 29.15 24.49
CA ASN A 2 28.07 28.71 23.57
C ASN A 2 26.78 28.07 24.12
N ASN A 3 26.64 27.66 25.39
CA ASN A 3 25.34 27.13 25.83
C ASN A 3 24.23 28.18 25.85
N GLU A 4 24.56 29.44 26.17
CA GLU A 4 23.61 30.55 26.17
C GLU A 4 23.11 30.90 24.76
N PHE A 5 23.97 30.77 23.74
CA PHE A 5 23.58 31.01 22.35
C PHE A 5 22.54 29.99 21.89
N PHE A 6 22.74 28.70 22.16
CA PHE A 6 21.81 27.64 21.75
C PHE A 6 20.46 27.67 22.47
N SER A 7 20.37 28.33 23.64
CA SER A 7 19.13 28.52 24.38
C SER A 7 18.35 29.77 23.98
N GLN A 8 18.88 30.63 23.12
CA GLN A 8 18.14 31.80 22.64
C GLN A 8 16.88 31.37 21.89
N VAL A 9 15.76 32.00 22.22
CA VAL A 9 14.45 31.71 21.63
C VAL A 9 14.19 32.71 20.52
N ILE A 10 14.03 32.22 19.30
CA ILE A 10 13.63 32.99 18.13
C ILE A 10 12.30 32.40 17.66
N TRP A 11 11.27 33.24 17.58
CA TRP A 11 9.95 32.85 17.06
C TRP A 11 9.35 31.61 17.76
N GLY A 12 9.50 31.55 19.08
CA GLY A 12 8.94 30.47 19.92
C GLY A 12 9.72 29.15 19.89
N ASN A 13 10.89 29.10 19.22
CA ASN A 13 11.76 27.93 19.18
C ASN A 13 13.20 28.32 19.55
N THR A 14 13.95 27.41 20.17
CA THR A 14 15.37 27.60 20.47
C THR A 14 16.23 27.48 19.22
N ILE A 15 17.36 28.20 19.16
CA ILE A 15 18.37 28.04 18.08
C ILE A 15 18.79 26.57 17.95
N ARG A 16 18.88 25.84 19.07
CA ARG A 16 19.14 24.40 19.07
C ARG A 16 18.10 23.60 18.27
N GLN A 17 16.80 23.89 18.42
CA GLN A 17 15.75 23.18 17.67
C GLN A 17 15.90 23.41 16.17
N TYR A 18 16.14 24.64 15.73
CA TYR A 18 16.39 24.93 14.32
C TYR A 18 17.61 24.18 13.78
N ALA A 19 18.70 24.12 14.55
CA ALA A 19 19.89 23.37 14.17
C ALA A 19 19.58 21.86 14.01
N ILE A 20 18.81 21.28 14.93
CA ILE A 20 18.39 19.86 14.86
C ILE A 20 17.50 19.61 13.64
N VAL A 21 16.52 20.48 13.36
CA VAL A 21 15.64 20.40 12.19
C VAL A 21 16.45 20.35 10.90
N VAL A 22 17.39 21.29 10.73
CA VAL A 22 18.28 21.35 9.56
C VAL A 22 19.13 20.10 9.47
N ALA A 23 19.70 19.62 10.59
CA ALA A 23 20.49 18.40 10.61
C ALA A 23 19.68 17.17 10.18
N ILE A 24 18.45 16.99 10.68
CA ILE A 24 17.58 15.87 10.32
C ILE A 24 17.24 15.89 8.83
N ILE A 25 16.86 17.06 8.28
CA ILE A 25 16.53 17.19 6.86
C ILE A 25 17.75 16.89 5.99
N LEU A 26 18.92 17.45 6.33
CA LEU A 26 20.15 17.21 5.59
C LEU A 26 20.55 15.73 5.61
N ILE A 27 20.51 15.08 6.78
CA ILE A 27 20.79 13.65 6.91
C ILE A 27 19.78 12.84 6.09
N GLY A 28 18.48 13.13 6.21
CA GLY A 28 17.43 12.47 5.44
C GLY A 28 17.66 12.55 3.94
N LEU A 29 17.93 13.75 3.42
CA LEU A 29 18.14 13.99 1.99
C LEU A 29 19.48 13.43 1.48
N LEU A 30 20.52 13.44 2.30
CA LEU A 30 21.84 12.89 1.95
C LEU A 30 21.79 11.36 1.88
N PHE A 31 21.18 10.73 2.88
CA PHE A 31 21.20 9.27 3.01
C PHE A 31 20.03 8.57 2.32
N LYS A 32 18.98 9.28 1.86
CA LYS A 32 17.82 8.64 1.22
C LYS A 32 18.20 7.66 0.12
N ARG A 33 19.16 8.01 -0.75
CA ARG A 33 19.55 7.16 -1.88
C ARG A 33 20.26 5.88 -1.42
N ILE A 34 21.08 6.00 -0.37
CA ILE A 34 21.81 4.86 0.21
C ILE A 34 20.82 3.94 0.92
N VAL A 35 19.97 4.50 1.79
CA VAL A 35 18.98 3.74 2.55
C VAL A 35 17.96 3.09 1.61
N SER A 36 17.50 3.78 0.56
CA SER A 36 16.60 3.20 -0.44
C SER A 36 17.20 2.00 -1.16
N ARG A 37 18.50 2.05 -1.49
CA ARG A 37 19.19 0.89 -2.09
C ARG A 37 19.30 -0.27 -1.12
N ILE A 38 19.67 -0.01 0.14
CA ILE A 38 19.78 -1.05 1.18
C ILE A 38 18.41 -1.70 1.41
N LEU A 39 17.35 -0.90 1.56
CA LEU A 39 15.99 -1.41 1.73
C LEU A 39 15.53 -2.19 0.50
N GLY A 40 15.78 -1.68 -0.71
CA GLY A 40 15.49 -2.42 -1.95
C GLY A 40 16.20 -3.77 -2.02
N GLN A 41 17.47 -3.84 -1.60
CA GLN A 41 18.22 -5.09 -1.50
C GLN A 41 17.66 -6.03 -0.44
N LEU A 42 17.29 -5.51 0.74
CA LEU A 42 16.72 -6.31 1.82
C LEU A 42 15.39 -6.93 1.39
N ILE A 43 14.52 -6.12 0.77
CA ILE A 43 13.25 -6.61 0.22
C ILE A 43 13.53 -7.64 -0.88
N PHE A 44 14.50 -7.41 -1.78
CA PHE A 44 14.85 -8.38 -2.82
C PHE A 44 15.30 -9.72 -2.22
N ARG A 45 16.08 -9.70 -1.13
CA ARG A 45 16.53 -10.94 -0.47
C ARG A 45 15.36 -11.78 0.02
N LEU A 46 14.27 -11.17 0.48
CA LEU A 46 13.05 -11.89 0.85
C LEU A 46 12.42 -12.61 -0.35
N PHE A 47 12.53 -12.03 -1.54
CA PHE A 47 12.02 -12.59 -2.79
C PHE A 47 13.05 -13.41 -3.58
N LYS A 48 14.30 -13.54 -3.10
CA LYS A 48 15.39 -14.17 -3.87
C LYS A 48 15.03 -15.57 -4.37
N LYS A 49 14.45 -16.41 -3.51
CA LYS A 49 13.98 -17.76 -3.86
C LYS A 49 13.00 -17.79 -5.05
N PHE A 50 12.25 -16.71 -5.23
CA PHE A 50 11.28 -16.56 -6.31
C PHE A 50 11.84 -15.82 -7.52
N ALA A 51 12.96 -15.10 -7.39
CA ALA A 51 13.47 -14.17 -8.38
C ALA A 51 14.86 -14.52 -8.94
N ASP A 52 15.34 -15.76 -8.77
CA ASP A 52 16.69 -16.18 -9.21
C ASP A 52 17.00 -15.92 -10.70
N GLN A 53 15.98 -15.77 -11.55
CA GLN A 53 16.12 -15.51 -12.98
C GLN A 53 15.97 -14.03 -13.38
N VAL A 54 15.71 -13.13 -12.42
CA VAL A 54 15.43 -11.71 -12.68
C VAL A 54 16.51 -10.82 -12.09
N ASN A 55 16.93 -9.81 -12.85
CA ASN A 55 17.96 -8.88 -12.42
C ASN A 55 17.50 -8.09 -11.17
N SER A 56 18.26 -8.22 -10.08
CA SER A 56 18.06 -7.48 -8.83
C SER A 56 18.12 -5.96 -9.01
N GLU A 57 18.88 -5.47 -9.98
CA GLU A 57 19.03 -4.04 -10.24
C GLU A 57 17.72 -3.42 -10.73
N THR A 58 16.96 -4.11 -11.58
CA THR A 58 15.65 -3.65 -12.05
C THR A 58 14.68 -3.49 -10.88
N PHE A 59 14.67 -4.46 -9.96
CA PHE A 59 13.83 -4.37 -8.77
C PHE A 59 14.20 -3.20 -7.87
N ILE A 60 15.50 -3.05 -7.59
CA ILE A 60 16.00 -1.96 -6.76
C ILE A 60 15.65 -0.61 -7.41
N ALA A 61 15.76 -0.48 -8.74
CA ALA A 61 15.39 0.73 -9.46
C ALA A 61 13.90 1.06 -9.36
N LEU A 62 13.02 0.04 -9.41
CA LEU A 62 11.57 0.20 -9.23
C LEU A 62 11.19 0.69 -7.83
N LEU A 63 11.90 0.20 -6.80
CA LEU A 63 11.66 0.56 -5.40
C LEU A 63 12.38 1.84 -4.95
N LEU A 64 13.42 2.26 -5.67
CA LEU A 64 14.23 3.41 -5.28
C LEU A 64 13.40 4.68 -5.12
N LYS A 65 12.58 5.02 -6.13
CA LYS A 65 11.74 6.24 -6.10
C LYS A 65 10.74 6.29 -4.93
N PRO A 66 9.87 5.27 -4.73
CA PRO A 66 8.88 5.33 -3.65
C PRO A 66 9.53 5.28 -2.26
N ILE A 67 10.64 4.56 -2.09
CA ILE A 67 11.36 4.54 -0.81
C ILE A 67 12.08 5.88 -0.56
N GLU A 68 12.70 6.49 -1.58
CA GLU A 68 13.30 7.83 -1.43
C GLU A 68 12.26 8.87 -1.05
N PHE A 69 11.06 8.78 -1.64
CA PHE A 69 9.94 9.64 -1.29
C PHE A 69 9.49 9.42 0.16
N PHE A 70 9.29 8.16 0.58
CA PHE A 70 8.97 7.83 1.97
C PHE A 70 10.00 8.39 2.96
N ILE A 71 11.30 8.16 2.71
CA ILE A 71 12.37 8.66 3.59
C ILE A 71 12.37 10.19 3.64
N SER A 72 12.18 10.85 2.50
CA SER A 72 12.15 12.32 2.44
C SER A 72 10.99 12.88 3.26
N ILE A 73 9.79 12.35 3.08
CA ILE A 73 8.59 12.76 3.83
C ILE A 73 8.73 12.44 5.31
N PHE A 74 9.23 11.24 5.65
CA PHE A 74 9.43 10.83 7.04
C PHE A 74 10.47 11.70 7.75
N SER A 75 11.60 11.98 7.10
CA SER A 75 12.64 12.86 7.65
C SER A 75 12.11 14.29 7.88
N LEU A 76 11.31 14.81 6.95
CA LEU A 76 10.67 16.11 7.08
C LEU A 76 9.64 16.12 8.21
N TYR A 77 8.85 15.06 8.37
CA TYR A 77 7.89 14.92 9.47
C TYR A 77 8.59 14.97 10.84
N VAL A 78 9.63 14.15 11.02
CA VAL A 78 10.43 14.09 12.25
C VAL A 78 11.11 15.43 12.52
N ALA A 79 11.62 16.10 11.49
CA ALA A 79 12.21 17.43 11.62
C ALA A 79 11.19 18.46 12.08
N ILE A 80 10.01 18.52 11.45
CA ILE A 80 8.96 19.48 11.82
C ILE A 80 8.50 19.25 13.26
N LYS A 81 8.33 18.00 13.69
CA LYS A 81 7.96 17.65 15.08
C LYS A 81 8.94 18.14 16.15
N GLN A 82 10.16 18.52 15.79
CA GLN A 82 11.14 19.10 16.72
C GLN A 82 10.83 20.57 17.08
N LEU A 83 10.03 21.26 16.26
CA LEU A 83 9.58 22.63 16.49
C LEU A 83 8.43 22.65 17.51
N SER A 84 8.39 23.67 18.36
CA SER A 84 7.33 23.93 19.33
C SER A 84 6.30 24.93 18.77
N HIS A 85 6.77 25.98 18.07
CA HIS A 85 5.91 26.91 17.32
C HIS A 85 6.12 26.73 15.81
N PRO A 86 5.06 26.78 14.97
CA PRO A 86 3.66 27.05 15.30
C PRO A 86 2.83 25.80 15.67
N LEU A 87 3.45 24.63 15.86
CA LEU A 87 2.75 23.35 16.03
C LEU A 87 1.72 23.35 17.17
N ASN A 88 2.02 24.01 18.30
CA ASN A 88 1.11 24.12 19.44
C ASN A 88 0.16 25.32 19.37
N ALA A 89 0.22 26.14 18.31
CA ALA A 89 -0.71 27.25 18.14
C ALA A 89 -2.09 26.70 17.77
N THR A 90 -3.09 27.08 18.57
CA THR A 90 -4.49 26.71 18.37
C THR A 90 -5.09 27.54 17.24
N PHE A 91 -5.69 26.88 16.23
CA PHE A 91 -6.22 27.53 15.04
C PHE A 91 -7.75 27.68 15.10
N PHE A 92 -8.47 26.61 15.44
CA PHE A 92 -9.93 26.61 15.58
C PHE A 92 -10.38 25.78 16.77
N ASN A 93 -11.26 26.34 17.61
CA ASN A 93 -11.91 25.57 18.66
C ASN A 93 -13.09 24.81 18.06
N TYR A 94 -13.07 23.48 18.06
CA TYR A 94 -14.21 22.65 17.69
C TYR A 94 -14.68 21.84 18.91
N LYS A 95 -15.99 21.58 18.99
CA LYS A 95 -16.56 20.77 20.07
C LYS A 95 -16.73 19.35 19.54
N LYS A 96 -15.90 18.41 20.00
CA LYS A 96 -16.08 16.98 19.72
C LYS A 96 -16.88 16.36 20.86
N THR A 97 -17.92 15.61 20.53
CA THR A 97 -18.65 14.83 21.53
C THR A 97 -17.88 13.53 21.75
N VAL A 98 -17.23 13.37 22.91
CA VAL A 98 -16.57 12.13 23.31
C VAL A 98 -17.44 11.47 24.38
N GLY A 99 -18.12 10.39 24.03
CA GLY A 99 -19.13 9.78 24.89
C GLY A 99 -20.36 10.67 25.05
N THR A 100 -20.66 11.11 26.29
CA THR A 100 -21.75 12.06 26.62
C THR A 100 -21.26 13.49 26.88
N ALA A 101 -19.94 13.72 26.90
CA ALA A 101 -19.34 15.03 27.17
C ALA A 101 -18.89 15.72 25.87
N LYS A 102 -19.28 16.99 25.69
CA LYS A 102 -18.74 17.85 24.63
C LYS A 102 -17.41 18.41 25.09
N VAL A 103 -16.32 17.80 24.66
CA VAL A 103 -14.96 18.30 24.92
C VAL A 103 -14.63 19.33 23.84
N ALA A 104 -14.20 20.52 24.25
CA ALA A 104 -13.65 21.50 23.34
C ALA A 104 -12.21 21.08 23.02
N GLU A 105 -11.99 20.56 21.82
CA GLU A 105 -10.65 20.32 21.28
C GLU A 105 -10.30 21.50 20.36
N ALA A 106 -9.12 22.08 20.57
CA ALA A 106 -8.61 23.09 19.67
C ALA A 106 -7.84 22.39 18.55
N PHE A 107 -8.29 22.52 17.31
CA PHE A 107 -7.53 22.07 16.15
C PHE A 107 -6.24 22.86 16.07
N THR A 108 -5.12 22.18 16.31
CA THR A 108 -3.78 22.77 16.28
C THR A 108 -3.18 22.67 14.88
N PHE A 109 -2.24 23.56 14.55
CA PHE A 109 -1.43 23.38 13.33
C PHE A 109 -0.67 22.05 13.33
N GLY A 110 -0.32 21.54 14.51
CA GLY A 110 0.26 20.22 14.69
C GLY A 110 -0.61 19.10 14.15
N GLU A 111 -1.91 19.10 14.46
CA GLU A 111 -2.84 18.06 13.99
C GLU A 111 -3.01 18.07 12.46
N LEU A 112 -3.08 19.24 11.84
CA LEU A 112 -3.15 19.34 10.38
C LEU A 112 -1.89 18.77 9.73
N ILE A 113 -0.72 19.15 10.25
CA ILE A 113 0.57 18.65 9.80
C ILE A 113 0.62 17.13 9.96
N ASP A 114 0.19 16.61 11.12
CA ASP A 114 0.19 15.17 11.39
C ASP A 114 -0.68 14.40 10.39
N LYS A 115 -1.89 14.90 10.10
CA LYS A 115 -2.78 14.27 9.12
C LYS A 115 -2.20 14.32 7.70
N ILE A 116 -1.60 15.43 7.30
CA ILE A 116 -0.96 15.56 5.97
C ILE A 116 0.23 14.60 5.85
N PHE A 117 1.11 14.57 6.85
CA PHE A 117 2.27 13.68 6.83
C PHE A 117 1.85 12.21 6.92
N LEU A 118 0.86 11.89 7.75
CA LEU A 118 0.29 10.54 7.82
C LEU A 118 -0.28 10.10 6.47
N PHE A 119 -1.01 10.99 5.78
CA PHE A 119 -1.52 10.74 4.43
C PHE A 119 -0.38 10.46 3.44
N LEU A 120 0.65 11.31 3.40
CA LEU A 120 1.78 11.15 2.48
C LEU A 120 2.61 9.90 2.78
N ILE A 121 2.80 9.58 4.07
CA ILE A 121 3.48 8.36 4.52
C ILE A 121 2.70 7.13 4.08
N LEU A 122 1.39 7.06 4.36
CA LEU A 122 0.54 5.95 3.94
C LEU A 122 0.54 5.79 2.42
N LEU A 123 0.40 6.89 1.67
CA LEU A 123 0.45 6.88 0.21
C LEU A 123 1.77 6.31 -0.31
N SER A 124 2.89 6.69 0.29
CA SER A 124 4.20 6.17 -0.08
C SER A 124 4.37 4.69 0.23
N ILE A 125 3.82 4.20 1.34
CA ILE A 125 3.80 2.77 1.70
C ILE A 125 2.99 1.98 0.67
N PHE A 126 1.77 2.43 0.34
CA PHE A 126 0.96 1.77 -0.71
C PHE A 126 1.66 1.78 -2.06
N TRP A 127 2.37 2.87 -2.40
CA TRP A 127 3.15 2.93 -3.62
C TRP A 127 4.28 1.89 -3.64
N ILE A 128 4.99 1.69 -2.53
CA ILE A 128 5.99 0.61 -2.39
C ILE A 128 5.35 -0.76 -2.61
N VAL A 129 4.21 -1.04 -1.95
CA VAL A 129 3.51 -2.33 -2.09
C VAL A 129 3.09 -2.59 -3.54
N LEU A 130 2.53 -1.60 -4.23
CA LEU A 130 2.15 -1.73 -5.64
C LEU A 130 3.35 -2.02 -6.55
N ARG A 131 4.52 -1.42 -6.26
CA ARG A 131 5.76 -1.74 -6.98
C ARG A 131 6.28 -3.15 -6.72
N ILE A 132 6.09 -3.66 -5.51
CA ILE A 132 6.39 -5.06 -5.19
C ILE A 132 5.49 -5.99 -6.01
N ILE A 133 4.20 -5.70 -6.15
CA ILE A 133 3.28 -6.48 -6.98
C ILE A 133 3.70 -6.44 -8.46
N ASP A 134 4.04 -5.25 -8.99
CA ASP A 134 4.53 -5.11 -10.36
C ASP A 134 5.78 -6.00 -10.59
N PHE A 135 6.69 -6.06 -9.61
CA PHE A 135 7.88 -6.91 -9.69
C PHE A 135 7.56 -8.41 -9.63
N ILE A 136 6.74 -8.83 -8.66
CA ILE A 136 6.36 -10.25 -8.52
C ILE A 136 5.70 -10.73 -9.82
N ALA A 137 4.79 -9.94 -10.39
CA ALA A 137 4.16 -10.26 -11.66
C ALA A 137 5.18 -10.37 -12.80
N HIS A 138 6.16 -9.46 -12.86
CA HIS A 138 7.23 -9.55 -13.87
C HIS A 138 8.07 -10.82 -13.72
N VAL A 139 8.42 -11.19 -12.49
CA VAL A 139 9.15 -12.43 -12.19
C VAL A 139 8.36 -13.67 -12.62
N LEU A 140 7.07 -13.69 -12.34
CA LEU A 140 6.19 -14.79 -12.75
C LEU A 140 6.06 -14.89 -14.28
N LEU A 141 5.95 -13.76 -14.99
CA LEU A 141 5.91 -13.74 -16.45
C LEU A 141 7.22 -14.26 -17.08
N VAL A 142 8.37 -13.87 -16.55
CA VAL A 142 9.67 -14.36 -17.06
C VAL A 142 9.80 -15.87 -16.87
N ARG A 143 9.30 -16.40 -15.76
CA ARG A 143 9.25 -17.86 -15.51
C ARG A 143 8.27 -18.57 -16.43
N ALA A 144 7.07 -18.01 -16.64
CA ALA A 144 6.04 -18.53 -17.53
C ALA A 144 6.52 -18.61 -18.99
N ALA A 145 7.28 -17.61 -19.45
CA ALA A 145 7.84 -17.61 -20.80
C ALA A 145 8.83 -18.76 -21.07
N GLN A 146 9.37 -19.40 -20.04
CA GLN A 146 10.25 -20.57 -20.16
C GLN A 146 9.48 -21.90 -20.16
N THR A 147 8.22 -21.92 -19.74
CA THR A 147 7.34 -23.08 -19.83
C THR A 147 6.54 -23.01 -21.13
N LYS A 148 6.25 -24.18 -21.74
CA LYS A 148 5.42 -24.25 -22.98
C LYS A 148 3.93 -23.95 -22.73
N ASN A 149 3.56 -23.52 -21.53
CA ASN A 149 2.18 -23.41 -21.07
C ASN A 149 1.63 -21.99 -21.28
N ARG A 150 0.89 -21.79 -22.38
CA ARG A 150 0.29 -20.49 -22.74
C ARG A 150 -0.76 -19.97 -21.75
N ALA A 151 -1.25 -20.83 -20.85
CA ALA A 151 -2.23 -20.41 -19.82
C ALA A 151 -1.61 -19.43 -18.81
N ASP A 152 -0.31 -19.58 -18.50
CA ASP A 152 0.37 -18.76 -17.49
C ASP A 152 0.53 -17.30 -17.96
N ASP A 153 0.64 -17.08 -19.28
CA ASP A 153 0.79 -15.75 -19.89
C ASP A 153 -0.44 -14.85 -19.72
N GLN A 154 -1.64 -15.45 -19.58
CA GLN A 154 -2.89 -14.73 -19.36
C GLN A 154 -3.27 -14.63 -17.88
N LEU A 155 -2.97 -15.66 -17.10
CA LEU A 155 -3.30 -15.70 -15.68
C LEU A 155 -2.45 -14.70 -14.86
N VAL A 156 -1.15 -14.56 -15.16
CA VAL A 156 -0.28 -13.68 -14.38
C VAL A 156 -0.69 -12.19 -14.48
N PRO A 157 -0.96 -11.61 -15.67
CA PRO A 157 -1.46 -10.24 -15.76
C PRO A 157 -2.82 -10.06 -15.08
N PHE A 158 -3.72 -11.04 -15.19
CA PHE A 158 -5.01 -11.00 -14.51
C PHE A 158 -4.86 -10.94 -12.99
N ILE A 159 -4.07 -11.85 -12.41
CA ILE A 159 -3.81 -11.89 -10.97
C ILE A 159 -3.09 -10.62 -10.51
N LYS A 160 -2.17 -10.07 -11.31
CA LYS A 160 -1.51 -8.80 -11.01
C LYS A 160 -2.53 -7.67 -10.87
N GLU A 161 -3.41 -7.47 -11.85
CA GLU A 161 -4.40 -6.40 -11.81
C GLU A 161 -5.42 -6.61 -10.68
N LEU A 162 -5.82 -7.86 -10.43
CA LEU A 162 -6.67 -8.20 -9.29
C LEU A 162 -6.02 -7.84 -7.94
N LEU A 163 -4.76 -8.20 -7.73
CA LEU A 163 -4.02 -7.85 -6.51
C LEU A 163 -3.85 -6.33 -6.35
N LYS A 164 -3.56 -5.60 -7.44
CA LYS A 164 -3.46 -4.15 -7.42
C LYS A 164 -4.79 -3.49 -7.08
N PHE A 165 -5.89 -4.02 -7.60
CA PHE A 165 -7.24 -3.57 -7.25
C PHE A 165 -7.52 -3.78 -5.76
N ILE A 166 -7.28 -4.98 -5.23
CA ILE A 166 -7.49 -5.29 -3.81
C ILE A 166 -6.63 -4.39 -2.90
N ILE A 167 -5.34 -4.24 -3.19
CA ILE A 167 -4.46 -3.38 -2.39
C ILE A 167 -4.88 -1.91 -2.46
N SER A 168 -5.29 -1.43 -3.63
CA SER A 168 -5.77 -0.05 -3.78
C SER A 168 -7.07 0.18 -3.00
N PHE A 169 -7.97 -0.81 -3.01
CA PHE A 169 -9.21 -0.80 -2.23
C PHE A 169 -8.93 -0.77 -0.72
N ILE A 170 -8.03 -1.65 -0.23
CA ILE A 170 -7.59 -1.62 1.17
C ILE A 170 -6.96 -0.27 1.50
N GLY A 171 -6.09 0.26 0.62
CA GLY A 171 -5.44 1.54 0.83
C GLY A 171 -6.41 2.71 0.92
N PHE A 172 -7.47 2.70 0.12
CA PHE A 172 -8.54 3.68 0.21
C PHE A 172 -9.21 3.67 1.60
N PHE A 173 -9.57 2.49 2.13
CA PHE A 173 -10.19 2.40 3.46
C PHE A 173 -9.22 2.73 4.61
N VAL A 174 -7.95 2.33 4.48
CA VAL A 174 -6.92 2.71 5.46
C VAL A 174 -6.76 4.24 5.50
N LEU A 175 -6.73 4.91 4.33
CA LEU A 175 -6.68 6.37 4.28
C LEU A 175 -7.94 7.00 4.90
N LEU A 176 -9.14 6.51 4.57
CA LEU A 176 -10.39 6.99 5.17
C LEU A 176 -10.40 6.85 6.70
N GLY A 177 -9.95 5.71 7.21
CA GLY A 177 -9.93 5.42 8.64
C GLY A 177 -8.91 6.26 9.41
N TYR A 178 -7.66 6.26 8.96
CA TYR A 178 -6.56 6.88 9.71
C TYR A 178 -6.39 8.38 9.46
N VAL A 179 -6.68 8.86 8.25
CA VAL A 179 -6.48 10.28 7.91
C VAL A 179 -7.75 11.09 8.13
N PHE A 180 -8.88 10.57 7.65
CA PHE A 180 -10.16 11.27 7.69
C PHE A 180 -11.01 10.91 8.93
N GLU A 181 -10.54 10.00 9.78
CA GLU A 181 -11.25 9.51 10.98
C GLU A 181 -12.67 8.99 10.67
N VAL A 182 -12.89 8.50 9.45
CA VAL A 182 -14.15 7.88 9.05
C VAL A 182 -14.19 6.47 9.62
N ASN A 183 -15.35 6.02 10.09
CA ASN A 183 -15.53 4.63 10.51
C ASN A 183 -15.48 3.69 9.29
N ALA A 184 -14.26 3.33 8.87
CA ALA A 184 -14.00 2.45 7.75
C ALA A 184 -14.63 1.06 7.98
N VAL A 185 -14.71 0.58 9.22
CA VAL A 185 -15.36 -0.69 9.56
C VAL A 185 -16.84 -0.65 9.18
N SER A 186 -17.57 0.42 9.54
CA SER A 186 -18.97 0.56 9.15
C SER A 186 -19.18 0.58 7.64
N LEU A 187 -18.30 1.28 6.89
CA LEU A 187 -18.37 1.32 5.43
C LEU A 187 -18.09 -0.06 4.81
N ILE A 188 -17.06 -0.75 5.29
CA ILE A 188 -16.70 -2.11 4.85
C ILE A 188 -17.84 -3.08 5.18
N THR A 189 -18.47 -2.98 6.35
CA THR A 189 -19.63 -3.80 6.72
C THR A 189 -20.81 -3.57 5.77
N GLY A 190 -21.13 -2.30 5.46
CA GLY A 190 -22.17 -1.97 4.49
C GLY A 190 -21.86 -2.51 3.09
N LEU A 191 -20.61 -2.39 2.65
CA LEU A 191 -20.14 -2.99 1.39
C LEU A 191 -20.16 -4.51 1.42
N GLY A 192 -19.94 -5.15 2.57
CA GLY A 192 -20.06 -6.59 2.73
C GLY A 192 -21.46 -7.09 2.41
N ILE A 193 -22.49 -6.39 2.90
CA ILE A 193 -23.89 -6.69 2.58
C ILE A 193 -24.16 -6.53 1.06
N GLY A 194 -23.67 -5.43 0.47
CA GLY A 194 -23.75 -5.23 -0.99
C GLY A 194 -22.97 -6.29 -1.79
N GLY A 195 -21.83 -6.73 -1.26
CA GLY A 195 -20.99 -7.78 -1.83
C GLY A 195 -21.68 -9.13 -1.85
N ILE A 196 -22.50 -9.45 -0.84
CA ILE A 196 -23.35 -10.65 -0.85
C ILE A 196 -24.35 -10.59 -2.00
N ALA A 197 -25.01 -9.45 -2.22
CA ALA A 197 -25.94 -9.30 -3.34
C ALA A 197 -25.24 -9.51 -4.70
N ILE A 198 -24.05 -8.94 -4.87
CA ILE A 198 -23.22 -9.15 -6.08
C ILE A 198 -22.81 -10.62 -6.22
N ALA A 199 -22.38 -11.26 -5.12
CA ALA A 199 -21.98 -12.67 -5.13
C ALA A 199 -23.15 -13.59 -5.47
N MET A 200 -24.37 -13.27 -4.99
CA MET A 200 -25.59 -14.00 -5.36
C MET A 200 -25.91 -13.83 -6.85
N ALA A 201 -25.76 -12.61 -7.39
CA ALA A 201 -25.97 -12.35 -8.82
C ALA A 201 -24.93 -13.07 -9.71
N ALA A 202 -23.68 -13.18 -9.24
CA ALA A 202 -22.60 -13.86 -9.96
C ALA A 202 -22.55 -15.38 -9.73
N LYS A 203 -23.38 -15.92 -8.83
CA LYS A 203 -23.30 -17.32 -8.36
C LYS A 203 -23.29 -18.32 -9.50
N GLU A 204 -24.25 -18.25 -10.42
CA GLU A 204 -24.40 -19.19 -11.53
C GLU A 204 -23.22 -19.12 -12.51
N SER A 205 -22.73 -17.90 -12.79
CA SER A 205 -21.56 -17.71 -13.65
C SER A 205 -20.30 -18.30 -13.03
N LEU A 206 -20.11 -18.11 -11.71
CA LEU A 206 -18.98 -18.68 -10.99
C LEU A 206 -19.06 -20.22 -10.92
N GLU A 207 -20.27 -20.76 -10.73
CA GLU A 207 -20.53 -22.20 -10.74
C GLU A 207 -20.15 -22.84 -12.08
N ASN A 208 -20.58 -22.23 -13.20
CA ASN A 208 -20.24 -22.69 -14.55
C ASN A 208 -18.72 -22.60 -14.85
N LEU A 209 -18.06 -21.53 -14.36
CA LEU A 209 -16.61 -21.37 -14.51
C LEU A 209 -15.85 -22.44 -13.73
N LEU A 210 -16.23 -22.69 -12.48
CA LEU A 210 -15.61 -23.71 -11.65
C LEU A 210 -15.84 -25.12 -12.23
N GLY A 211 -17.05 -25.39 -12.73
CA GLY A 211 -17.35 -26.63 -13.43
C GLY A 211 -16.46 -26.84 -14.66
N SER A 212 -16.28 -25.80 -15.47
CA SER A 212 -15.39 -25.84 -16.65
C SER A 212 -13.93 -26.08 -16.25
N PHE A 213 -13.47 -25.44 -15.16
CA PHE A 213 -12.12 -25.61 -14.64
C PHE A 213 -11.86 -27.02 -14.11
N LEU A 214 -12.83 -27.62 -13.40
CA LEU A 214 -12.75 -28.99 -12.91
C LEU A 214 -12.72 -30.01 -14.07
N ILE A 215 -13.57 -29.83 -15.09
CA ILE A 215 -13.54 -30.67 -16.30
C ILE A 215 -12.16 -30.59 -16.98
N PHE A 216 -11.57 -29.40 -17.05
CA PHE A 216 -10.25 -29.23 -17.65
C PHE A 216 -9.13 -29.91 -16.85
N LEU A 217 -9.18 -29.85 -15.51
CA LEU A 217 -8.18 -30.46 -14.64
C LEU A 217 -8.29 -31.98 -14.58
N ASP A 218 -9.50 -32.48 -14.32
CA ASP A 218 -9.73 -33.91 -14.09
C ASP A 218 -9.82 -34.70 -15.40
N LYS A 219 -10.03 -34.00 -16.53
CA LYS A 219 -10.20 -34.56 -17.87
C LYS A 219 -11.05 -35.84 -17.88
N PRO A 220 -12.27 -35.83 -17.32
CA PRO A 220 -13.12 -37.02 -17.25
C PRO A 220 -13.53 -37.54 -18.64
N PHE A 221 -13.42 -36.70 -19.66
CA PHE A 221 -13.63 -37.02 -21.07
C PHE A 221 -12.74 -36.14 -21.95
N THR A 222 -12.47 -36.61 -23.16
CA THR A 222 -11.65 -35.94 -24.18
C THR A 222 -12.42 -35.74 -25.48
N VAL A 223 -11.92 -34.87 -26.36
CA VAL A 223 -12.56 -34.58 -27.66
C VAL A 223 -12.66 -35.87 -28.48
N GLY A 224 -13.87 -36.21 -28.91
CA GLY A 224 -14.17 -37.48 -29.60
C GLY A 224 -14.75 -38.60 -28.73
N ASP A 225 -14.79 -38.44 -27.40
CA ASP A 225 -15.48 -39.40 -26.53
C ASP A 225 -17.01 -39.25 -26.65
N VAL A 226 -17.72 -40.38 -26.68
CA VAL A 226 -19.19 -40.40 -26.56
C VAL A 226 -19.53 -40.35 -25.08
N VAL A 227 -20.24 -39.31 -24.66
CA VAL A 227 -20.63 -39.10 -23.27
C VAL A 227 -22.14 -38.97 -23.17
N ARG A 228 -22.67 -39.36 -22.00
CA ARG A 228 -24.08 -39.19 -21.67
C ARG A 228 -24.21 -38.39 -20.37
N VAL A 229 -24.78 -37.19 -20.46
CA VAL A 229 -24.98 -36.27 -19.33
C VAL A 229 -26.46 -35.90 -19.27
N ASP A 230 -27.09 -36.07 -18.11
CA ASP A 230 -28.50 -35.78 -17.86
C ASP A 230 -29.46 -36.29 -18.96
N GLY A 231 -29.19 -37.49 -19.46
CA GLY A 231 -30.02 -38.15 -20.47
C GLY A 231 -29.74 -37.77 -21.92
N VAL A 232 -28.87 -36.78 -22.17
CA VAL A 232 -28.41 -36.39 -23.50
C VAL A 232 -27.14 -37.17 -23.85
N GLU A 233 -27.13 -37.89 -24.98
CA GLU A 233 -25.99 -38.65 -25.49
C GLU A 233 -25.42 -37.97 -26.74
N GLY A 234 -24.10 -37.79 -26.79
CA GLY A 234 -23.42 -37.13 -27.90
C GLY A 234 -21.91 -37.29 -27.83
N THR A 235 -21.22 -36.85 -28.87
CA THR A 235 -19.76 -36.83 -28.94
C THR A 235 -19.27 -35.41 -28.63
N ILE A 236 -18.24 -35.29 -27.78
CA ILE A 236 -17.61 -34.01 -27.38
C ILE A 236 -17.01 -33.28 -28.58
#